data_AF-A0A9E5G6E9-F1
#
_entry.id   AF-A0A9E5G6E9-F1
#
_cell.length_a   1.000
_cell.length_b   1.000
_cell.length_c   1.000
_cell.angle_alpha   90.00
_cell.angle_beta   90.00
_cell.angle_gamma   90.00
#
_symmetry.space_group_name_H-M   'P 1'
#
loop_
_entity.id
_entity.type
_entity.pdbx_description
1 polymer ?
#
loop_
_entity_poly.entity_id
_entity_poly.type
_entity_poly.pdbx_seq_one_letter_code
_entity_poly.pdbx_strand_id
1 'polypeptide(L)'
;MRKRYSAVFAVVLCALMVFGGTAFAANPFMDVPAGHWAYDAVAQLAARGVVSGYPDGAYKGAQPATRYEMASVVARSLAKVDLEKASKQDLEMLKKLVMEFKDELDALGVKVDKIDKRVAALEDGVGGWKIRGSFRFDAKFANSDSDLYMYNGAAGKHEFNKERFRLYLTKQIDEKTSFFAEMRTGGDNGNDTGRGDENGALWTRMYVDTELPWNVNFRVGRFGVDFEGDKGLVNDYTALFGDFRTDGFRFAKNFGTVDGTLVAGRNFSDDNVDVDWPVFSESHMLYALDLNWKPSEKFFA
;
A
#
# COMPACT_ATOMS: atom_id res chain seq x y z
N MET A 1 -20.02 12.33 20.84
CA MET A 1 -18.71 13.04 20.92
C MET A 1 -17.67 12.39 21.85
N ARG A 2 -18.05 11.49 22.78
CA ARG A 2 -17.12 10.87 23.78
C ARG A 2 -16.01 9.94 23.25
N LYS A 3 -16.07 9.46 22.01
CA LYS A 3 -15.12 8.44 21.49
C LYS A 3 -13.87 9.00 20.79
N ARG A 4 -13.86 10.28 20.39
CA ARG A 4 -12.77 10.84 19.56
C ARG A 4 -11.53 11.24 20.36
N TYR A 5 -11.68 11.65 21.62
CA TYR A 5 -10.56 12.11 22.46
C TYR A 5 -9.78 10.95 23.11
N SER A 6 -10.43 9.83 23.44
CA SER A 6 -9.75 8.62 23.94
C SER A 6 -8.83 7.98 22.89
N ALA A 7 -9.18 8.11 21.60
CA ALA A 7 -8.35 7.62 20.50
C ALA A 7 -7.08 8.47 20.34
N VAL A 8 -7.16 9.80 20.43
CA VAL A 8 -6.00 10.70 20.33
C VAL A 8 -4.98 10.45 21.44
N PHE A 9 -5.45 10.16 22.66
CA PHE A 9 -4.58 9.90 23.81
C PHE A 9 -3.88 8.53 23.72
N ALA A 10 -4.59 7.49 23.27
CA ALA A 10 -4.00 6.18 22.95
C ALA A 10 -3.01 6.26 21.77
N VAL A 11 -3.22 7.22 20.87
CA VAL A 11 -2.40 7.50 19.68
C VAL A 11 -1.11 8.23 20.06
N VAL A 12 -1.14 9.23 20.96
CA VAL A 12 0.08 9.79 21.59
C VAL A 12 0.87 8.69 22.30
N LEU A 13 0.16 7.79 23.00
CA LEU A 13 0.76 6.65 23.71
C LEU A 13 1.46 5.67 22.75
N CYS A 14 0.83 5.33 21.62
CA CYS A 14 1.39 4.38 20.65
C CYS A 14 2.59 4.96 19.89
N ALA A 15 2.55 6.24 19.51
CA ALA A 15 3.66 6.89 18.81
C ALA A 15 4.94 7.02 19.66
N LEU A 16 4.83 6.88 21.00
CA LEU A 16 5.94 7.04 21.94
C LEU A 16 6.49 5.70 22.50
N MET A 17 5.74 4.60 22.37
CA MET A 17 6.12 3.28 22.92
C MET A 17 7.03 2.43 22.03
N VAL A 18 7.39 2.89 20.82
CA VAL A 18 8.24 2.10 19.89
C VAL A 18 9.75 2.31 20.08
N PHE A 19 10.18 3.19 21.00
CA PHE A 19 11.60 3.34 21.32
C PHE A 19 12.04 2.31 22.36
N GLY A 20 12.54 1.18 21.86
CA GLY A 20 13.10 0.07 22.62
C GLY A 20 14.13 0.53 23.66
N GLY A 21 13.87 0.13 24.90
CA GLY A 21 14.76 0.30 26.04
C GLY A 21 14.04 -0.18 27.30
N THR A 22 14.35 -1.40 27.76
CA THR A 22 13.88 -1.94 29.03
C THR A 22 14.64 -1.26 30.17
N ALA A 23 14.23 -0.05 30.54
CA ALA A 23 14.62 0.58 31.79
C ALA A 23 13.36 0.81 32.61
N PHE A 24 13.12 -0.05 33.61
CA PHE A 24 12.04 0.12 34.57
C PHE A 24 12.39 1.29 35.50
N ALA A 25 12.00 2.49 35.11
CA ALA A 25 11.94 3.62 36.03
C ALA A 25 10.71 3.47 36.92
N ALA A 26 10.85 3.75 38.22
CA ALA A 26 9.70 3.78 39.13
C ALA A 26 8.72 4.87 38.70
N ASN A 27 7.44 4.52 38.60
CA ASN A 27 6.40 5.48 38.27
C ASN A 27 6.21 6.49 39.42
N PRO A 28 6.32 7.81 39.19
CA PRO A 28 6.15 8.80 40.25
C PRO A 28 4.70 9.06 40.67
N PHE A 29 3.70 8.50 39.97
CA PHE A 29 2.28 8.82 40.21
C PHE A 29 1.57 7.84 41.13
N MET A 30 0.91 8.36 42.16
CA MET A 30 0.25 7.56 43.21
C MET A 30 -1.01 6.82 42.75
N ASP A 31 -1.67 7.31 41.70
CA ASP A 31 -2.91 6.76 41.14
C ASP A 31 -2.69 5.78 39.98
N VAL A 32 -1.42 5.46 39.68
CA VAL A 32 -1.05 4.47 38.67
C VAL A 32 -0.13 3.42 39.31
N PRO A 33 -0.68 2.47 40.09
CA PRO A 33 0.10 1.43 40.77
C PRO A 33 0.66 0.38 39.79
N ALA A 34 1.61 -0.45 40.23
CA ALA A 34 2.31 -1.45 39.40
C ALA A 34 1.40 -2.48 38.68
N GLY A 35 0.17 -2.69 39.15
CA GLY A 35 -0.82 -3.54 38.48
C GLY A 35 -1.71 -2.81 37.47
N HIS A 36 -1.53 -1.50 37.27
CA HIS A 36 -2.34 -0.70 36.35
C HIS A 36 -1.90 -0.93 34.89
N TRP A 37 -2.85 -1.11 33.97
CA TRP A 37 -2.57 -1.39 32.55
C TRP A 37 -1.69 -0.32 31.88
N ALA A 38 -1.77 0.92 32.36
CA ALA A 38 -0.99 2.05 31.85
C ALA A 38 0.35 2.26 32.59
N TYR A 39 0.69 1.43 33.57
CA TYR A 39 1.86 1.64 34.44
C TYR A 39 3.14 1.82 33.63
N ASP A 40 3.48 0.86 32.77
CA ASP A 40 4.72 0.89 31.99
C ASP A 40 4.76 2.10 31.04
N ALA A 41 3.65 2.38 30.36
CA ALA A 41 3.56 3.50 29.42
C ALA A 41 3.75 4.85 30.13
N VAL A 42 3.03 5.05 31.23
CA VAL A 42 3.07 6.30 32.00
C VAL A 42 4.44 6.48 32.67
N ALA A 43 5.03 5.41 33.20
CA ALA A 43 6.37 5.44 33.79
C ALA A 43 7.45 5.85 32.77
N GLN A 44 7.41 5.26 31.57
CA GLN A 44 8.35 5.61 30.49
C GLN A 44 8.18 7.07 30.03
N LEU A 45 6.94 7.53 29.90
CA LEU A 45 6.65 8.91 29.51
C LEU A 45 7.05 9.92 30.58
N ALA A 46 6.88 9.57 31.86
CA ALA A 46 7.34 10.38 32.98
C ALA A 46 8.88 10.45 33.02
N ALA A 47 9.56 9.33 32.85
CA ALA A 47 11.02 9.26 32.80
C ALA A 47 11.61 10.10 31.66
N ARG A 48 10.92 10.16 30.51
CA ARG A 48 11.30 11.02 29.37
C ARG A 48 10.89 12.49 29.54
N GLY A 49 10.19 12.84 30.62
CA GLY A 49 9.71 14.20 30.91
C GLY A 49 8.57 14.66 29.98
N VAL A 50 7.89 13.72 29.32
CA VAL A 50 6.72 14.01 28.47
C VAL A 50 5.49 14.24 29.33
N VAL A 51 5.35 13.46 30.40
CA VAL A 51 4.25 13.56 31.38
C VAL A 51 4.81 14.00 32.73
N SER A 52 4.20 14.99 33.37
CA SER A 52 4.62 15.48 34.70
C SER A 52 3.60 15.25 35.82
N GLY A 53 2.40 14.77 35.49
CA GLY A 53 1.28 14.70 36.45
C GLY A 53 0.89 16.07 37.03
N TYR A 54 0.11 16.01 38.10
CA TYR A 54 -0.42 17.16 38.83
C TYR A 54 0.42 17.46 40.09
N PRO A 55 0.32 18.68 40.67
CA PRO A 55 1.08 19.04 41.87
C PRO A 55 0.80 18.18 43.11
N ASP A 56 -0.33 17.48 43.13
CA ASP A 56 -0.72 16.53 44.18
C ASP A 56 -0.08 15.14 44.02
N GLY A 57 0.76 14.94 43.00
CA GLY A 57 1.45 13.68 42.74
C GLY A 57 0.61 12.64 41.99
N ALA A 58 -0.59 13.01 41.53
CA ALA A 58 -1.45 12.15 40.71
C ALA A 58 -1.26 12.39 39.21
N TYR A 59 -1.55 11.39 38.39
CA TYR A 59 -1.62 11.48 36.93
C TYR A 59 -3.02 11.89 36.43
N LYS A 60 -4.07 11.48 37.15
CA LYS A 60 -5.50 11.71 36.86
C LYS A 60 -5.96 11.19 35.49
N GLY A 61 -5.39 10.09 35.02
CA GLY A 61 -5.69 9.51 33.69
C GLY A 61 -7.15 9.06 33.48
N ALA A 62 -7.93 8.90 34.55
CA ALA A 62 -9.37 8.58 34.47
C ALA A 62 -10.26 9.82 34.24
N GLN A 63 -9.72 11.03 34.37
CA GLN A 63 -10.46 12.28 34.18
C GLN A 63 -10.37 12.76 32.73
N PRO A 64 -11.40 13.46 32.22
CA PRO A 64 -11.32 14.10 30.91
C PRO A 64 -10.20 15.14 30.88
N ALA A 65 -9.25 14.99 29.95
CA ALA A 65 -8.20 15.98 29.74
C ALA A 65 -8.73 17.19 28.96
N THR A 66 -8.23 18.38 29.28
CA THR A 66 -8.50 19.61 28.51
C THR A 66 -7.69 19.64 27.22
N ARG A 67 -8.12 20.45 26.24
CA ARG A 67 -7.37 20.63 24.98
C ARG A 67 -5.95 21.15 25.23
N TYR A 68 -5.79 22.07 26.17
CA TYR A 68 -4.48 22.61 26.56
C TYR A 68 -3.61 21.60 27.31
N GLU A 69 -4.19 20.74 28.14
CA GLU A 69 -3.44 19.63 28.76
C GLU A 69 -2.90 18.69 27.69
N MET A 70 -3.72 18.29 26.71
CA MET A 70 -3.28 17.46 25.59
C MET A 70 -2.20 18.15 24.75
N ALA A 71 -2.40 19.43 24.41
CA ALA A 71 -1.41 20.21 23.67
C ALA A 71 -0.06 20.32 24.43
N SER A 72 -0.08 20.43 25.76
CA SER A 72 1.14 20.46 26.56
C SER A 72 1.92 19.13 26.52
N VAL A 73 1.21 18.00 26.46
CA VAL A 73 1.83 16.67 26.30
C VAL A 73 2.41 16.55 24.88
N VAL A 74 1.68 17.00 23.86
CA VAL A 74 2.18 17.02 22.47
C VAL A 74 3.42 17.90 22.35
N ALA A 75 3.40 19.12 22.90
CA ALA A 75 4.53 20.04 22.93
C ALA A 75 5.79 19.41 23.53
N ARG A 76 5.66 18.77 24.70
CA ARG A 76 6.78 18.08 25.37
C ARG A 76 7.23 16.86 24.59
N SER A 77 6.31 16.14 23.96
CA SER A 77 6.64 15.01 23.08
C SER A 77 7.51 15.47 21.92
N LEU A 78 7.13 16.54 21.23
CA LEU A 78 7.91 17.11 20.12
C LEU A 78 9.32 17.54 20.53
N ALA A 79 9.49 18.02 21.76
CA ALA A 79 10.80 18.40 22.29
C ALA A 79 11.68 17.19 22.65
N LYS A 80 11.10 16.00 22.82
CA LYS A 80 11.79 14.79 23.30
C LYS A 80 11.87 13.67 22.26
N VAL A 81 11.03 13.69 21.23
CA VAL A 81 11.03 12.72 20.14
C VAL A 81 12.29 12.89 19.31
N ASP A 82 13.08 11.82 19.22
CA ASP A 82 14.14 11.69 18.24
C ASP A 82 13.50 11.39 16.88
N LEU A 83 13.20 12.47 16.16
CA LEU A 83 12.57 12.41 14.85
C LEU A 83 13.44 11.63 13.82
N GLU A 84 14.73 11.37 14.08
CA GLU A 84 15.61 10.61 13.17
C GLU A 84 15.39 9.09 13.29
N LYS A 85 14.93 8.63 14.44
CA LYS A 85 14.66 7.22 14.71
C LYS A 85 13.17 6.87 14.68
N ALA A 86 12.30 7.86 14.53
CA ALA A 86 10.85 7.67 14.46
C ALA A 86 10.46 6.98 13.15
N SER A 87 9.50 6.05 13.22
CA SER A 87 8.97 5.41 12.01
C SER A 87 8.12 6.39 11.19
N LYS A 88 7.91 6.11 9.90
CA LYS A 88 7.05 6.95 9.04
C LYS A 88 5.63 7.07 9.60
N GLN A 89 5.09 5.98 10.14
CA GLN A 89 3.75 5.96 10.74
C GLN A 89 3.68 6.88 11.98
N ASP A 90 4.70 6.87 12.83
CA ASP A 90 4.74 7.74 14.02
C ASP A 90 4.81 9.22 13.64
N LEU A 91 5.54 9.54 12.56
CA LEU A 91 5.68 10.90 12.06
C LEU A 91 4.40 11.44 11.42
N GLU A 92 3.67 10.61 10.67
CA GLU A 92 2.34 10.98 10.16
C GLU A 92 1.34 11.20 11.30
N MET A 93 1.39 10.35 12.31
CA MET A 93 0.58 10.47 13.52
C MET A 93 0.89 11.79 14.25
N LEU A 94 2.17 12.08 14.48
CA LEU A 94 2.61 13.34 15.08
C LEU A 94 2.17 14.56 14.25
N LYS A 95 2.32 14.52 12.92
CA LYS A 95 1.86 15.61 12.03
C LYS A 95 0.37 15.86 12.18
N LYS A 96 -0.44 14.80 12.21
CA LYS A 96 -1.89 14.91 12.41
C LYS A 96 -2.24 15.57 13.75
N LEU A 97 -1.54 15.18 14.82
CA LEU A 97 -1.78 15.76 16.15
C LEU A 97 -1.36 17.23 16.21
N VAL A 98 -0.24 17.58 15.60
CA VAL A 98 0.22 18.95 15.53
C VAL A 98 -0.75 19.84 14.76
N MET A 99 -1.34 19.32 13.68
CA MET A 99 -2.38 20.03 12.93
C MET A 99 -3.68 20.19 13.73
N GLU A 100 -4.08 19.17 14.50
CA GLU A 100 -5.30 19.20 15.32
C GLU A 100 -5.22 20.18 16.51
N PHE A 101 -4.02 20.38 17.06
CA PHE A 101 -3.75 21.25 18.21
C PHE A 101 -2.95 22.50 17.86
N LYS A 102 -2.96 22.92 16.59
CA LYS A 102 -2.12 24.01 16.09
C LYS A 102 -2.29 25.29 16.92
N ASP A 103 -3.54 25.70 17.14
CA ASP A 103 -3.84 26.94 17.87
C ASP A 103 -3.38 26.88 19.33
N GLU A 104 -3.53 25.72 19.99
CA GLU A 104 -3.03 25.53 21.36
C GLU A 104 -1.50 25.45 21.42
N LEU A 105 -0.85 24.83 20.45
CA LEU A 105 0.60 24.74 20.35
C LEU A 105 1.22 26.12 20.08
N ASP A 106 0.59 26.92 19.22
CA ASP A 106 0.98 28.31 18.95
C ASP A 106 0.84 29.17 20.21
N ALA A 107 -0.26 29.01 20.96
CA ALA A 107 -0.45 29.68 22.26
C ALA A 107 0.56 29.24 23.33
N LEU A 108 1.09 28.00 23.24
CA LEU A 108 2.17 27.49 24.07
C LEU A 108 3.57 27.87 23.56
N GLY A 109 3.68 28.59 22.43
CA GLY A 109 4.94 29.05 21.86
C GLY A 109 5.76 27.97 21.15
N VAL A 110 5.14 26.86 20.73
CA VAL A 110 5.82 25.74 20.09
C VAL A 110 5.95 25.99 18.59
N LYS A 111 7.18 26.12 18.08
CA LYS A 111 7.43 26.30 16.64
C LYS A 111 7.27 24.97 15.89
N VAL A 112 6.19 24.85 15.12
CA VAL A 112 5.83 23.67 14.32
C VAL A 112 6.73 23.47 13.08
N ASP A 113 7.40 24.54 12.62
CA ASP A 113 8.15 24.59 11.35
C ASP A 113 9.21 23.48 11.17
N LYS A 114 9.79 22.96 12.26
CA LYS A 114 10.81 21.89 12.20
C LYS A 114 10.22 20.54 11.83
N ILE A 115 8.97 20.28 12.19
CA ILE A 115 8.27 19.03 11.88
C ILE A 115 7.85 19.05 10.43
N ASP A 116 7.30 20.17 9.96
CA ASP A 116 6.90 20.34 8.56
C ASP A 116 8.09 20.12 7.61
N LYS A 117 9.25 20.72 7.91
CA LYS A 117 10.47 20.52 7.10
C LYS A 117 10.95 19.08 7.08
N ARG A 118 10.82 18.34 8.19
CA ARG A 118 11.30 16.96 8.28
C ARG A 118 10.34 15.95 7.69
N VAL A 119 9.04 16.16 7.84
CA VAL A 119 8.03 15.37 7.12
C VAL A 119 8.17 15.63 5.62
N ALA A 120 8.34 16.89 5.21
CA ALA A 120 8.63 17.25 3.82
C ALA A 120 9.92 16.58 3.31
N ALA A 121 11.00 16.55 4.10
CA ALA A 121 12.24 15.86 3.72
C ALA A 121 12.08 14.33 3.59
N LEU A 122 11.23 13.71 4.40
CA LEU A 122 10.89 12.28 4.29
C LEU A 122 9.95 11.99 3.11
N GLU A 123 9.12 12.96 2.74
CA GLU A 123 8.35 12.96 1.51
C GLU A 123 9.28 13.13 0.29
N ASP A 124 10.31 13.98 0.36
CA ASP A 124 11.24 14.32 -0.75
C ASP A 124 12.21 13.20 -1.16
N GLY A 125 12.55 12.27 -0.26
CA GLY A 125 13.58 11.24 -0.52
C GLY A 125 13.32 10.35 -1.74
N VAL A 126 12.06 10.16 -2.15
CA VAL A 126 11.65 9.69 -3.49
C VAL A 126 10.19 10.13 -3.74
N GLY A 127 9.70 11.26 -3.22
CA GLY A 127 8.33 11.74 -3.44
C GLY A 127 7.20 10.74 -3.09
N GLY A 128 7.39 9.84 -2.12
CA GLY A 128 6.44 8.76 -1.80
C GLY A 128 6.41 7.57 -2.79
N TRP A 129 7.32 7.53 -3.76
CA TRP A 129 7.43 6.44 -4.72
C TRP A 129 8.07 5.19 -4.10
N LYS A 130 7.47 4.03 -4.39
CA LYS A 130 8.00 2.69 -4.12
C LYS A 130 8.36 2.03 -5.44
N ILE A 131 9.65 1.71 -5.60
CA ILE A 131 10.20 1.04 -6.77
C ILE A 131 10.52 -0.40 -6.38
N ARG A 132 10.00 -1.36 -7.13
CA ARG A 132 10.27 -2.80 -6.95
C ARG A 132 10.58 -3.40 -8.31
N GLY A 133 11.27 -4.53 -8.35
CA GLY A 133 11.52 -5.22 -9.61
C GLY A 133 11.84 -6.68 -9.42
N SER A 134 11.78 -7.43 -10.50
CA SER A 134 12.19 -8.83 -10.56
C SER A 134 12.99 -9.07 -11.84
N PHE A 135 14.06 -9.85 -11.71
CA PHE A 135 14.88 -10.29 -12.83
C PHE A 135 14.94 -11.82 -12.84
N ARG A 136 14.64 -12.43 -13.99
CA ARG A 136 14.75 -13.87 -14.21
C ARG A 136 15.76 -14.13 -15.33
N PHE A 137 16.65 -15.07 -15.05
CA PHE A 137 17.57 -15.65 -16.02
C PHE A 137 17.46 -17.17 -15.93
N ASP A 138 17.59 -17.84 -17.07
CA ASP A 138 17.65 -19.30 -17.13
C ASP A 138 19.05 -19.72 -17.56
N ALA A 139 19.63 -20.66 -16.81
CA ALA A 139 20.93 -21.23 -17.10
C ALA A 139 20.78 -22.75 -17.26
N LYS A 140 21.01 -23.25 -18.48
CA LYS A 140 20.93 -24.67 -18.81
C LYS A 140 22.33 -25.23 -18.95
N PHE A 141 22.63 -26.30 -18.21
CA PHE A 141 23.91 -27.00 -18.26
C PHE A 141 23.65 -28.48 -18.60
N ALA A 142 24.13 -28.93 -19.76
CA ALA A 142 24.05 -30.34 -20.15
C ALA A 142 25.47 -30.96 -20.17
N ASN A 143 25.57 -32.25 -19.82
CA ASN A 143 26.86 -32.97 -19.70
C ASN A 143 26.92 -34.25 -20.57
N SER A 144 26.28 -34.28 -21.74
CA SER A 144 26.32 -35.46 -22.61
C SER A 144 26.14 -35.09 -24.08
N ASP A 145 27.00 -35.64 -24.94
CA ASP A 145 26.92 -35.60 -26.42
C ASP A 145 25.81 -36.52 -26.98
N SER A 146 24.70 -36.70 -26.27
CA SER A 146 23.61 -37.57 -26.72
C SER A 146 22.44 -36.74 -27.25
N ASP A 147 22.26 -36.79 -28.57
CA ASP A 147 21.12 -36.29 -29.37
C ASP A 147 19.79 -36.98 -29.01
N LEU A 148 19.50 -37.22 -27.73
CA LEU A 148 18.29 -37.89 -27.26
C LEU A 148 17.36 -36.97 -26.48
N TYR A 149 17.19 -35.73 -26.95
CA TYR A 149 15.97 -34.94 -26.77
C TYR A 149 15.73 -34.14 -28.05
N MET A 150 15.09 -34.80 -29.03
CA MET A 150 14.62 -34.16 -30.25
C MET A 150 13.43 -33.24 -29.90
N TYR A 151 13.71 -32.01 -29.46
CA TYR A 151 12.70 -30.94 -29.48
C TYR A 151 13.25 -29.56 -29.86
N ASN A 152 14.55 -29.41 -30.11
CA ASN A 152 15.07 -28.24 -30.81
C ASN A 152 16.41 -28.56 -31.47
N GLY A 153 16.49 -28.31 -32.77
CA GLY A 153 17.71 -28.51 -33.54
C GLY A 153 18.84 -27.59 -33.06
N ALA A 154 20.05 -28.14 -33.08
CA ALA A 154 21.34 -27.47 -32.84
C ALA A 154 21.68 -27.10 -31.39
N ALA A 155 22.20 -28.11 -30.68
CA ALA A 155 23.20 -28.10 -29.62
C ALA A 155 23.84 -26.76 -29.20
N GLY A 156 23.30 -26.14 -28.15
CA GLY A 156 24.06 -25.30 -27.22
C GLY A 156 24.35 -26.08 -25.93
N LYS A 157 25.58 -26.59 -25.73
CA LYS A 157 25.95 -27.42 -24.56
C LYS A 157 25.76 -26.70 -23.21
N HIS A 158 25.84 -25.37 -23.23
CA HIS A 158 25.50 -24.49 -22.12
C HIS A 158 24.76 -23.28 -22.68
N GLU A 159 23.62 -22.93 -22.10
CA GLU A 159 22.84 -21.78 -22.53
C GLU A 159 22.54 -20.89 -21.32
N PHE A 160 22.84 -19.59 -21.44
CA PHE A 160 22.44 -18.58 -20.47
C PHE A 160 21.51 -17.59 -21.15
N ASN A 161 20.27 -17.53 -20.67
CA ASN A 161 19.22 -16.74 -21.26
C ASN A 161 18.76 -15.66 -20.28
N LYS A 162 18.58 -14.44 -20.79
CA LYS A 162 17.82 -13.41 -20.10
C LYS A 162 16.35 -13.64 -20.42
N GLU A 163 15.55 -13.95 -19.41
CA GLU A 163 14.18 -14.40 -19.60
C GLU A 163 13.19 -13.27 -19.39
N ARG A 164 13.33 -12.54 -18.28
CA ARG A 164 12.34 -11.51 -17.93
C ARG A 164 12.90 -10.45 -17.00
N PHE A 165 12.65 -9.19 -17.33
CA PHE A 165 12.77 -8.08 -16.40
C PHE A 165 11.40 -7.47 -16.17
N ARG A 166 11.05 -7.22 -14.90
CA ARG A 166 9.87 -6.43 -14.52
C ARG A 166 10.28 -5.33 -13.56
N LEU A 167 9.79 -4.13 -13.83
CA LEU A 167 9.89 -2.98 -12.95
C LEU A 167 8.50 -2.53 -12.55
N TYR A 168 8.29 -2.33 -11.25
CA TYR A 168 7.05 -1.84 -10.67
C TYR A 168 7.30 -0.48 -10.02
N LEU A 169 6.52 0.51 -10.42
CA LEU A 169 6.47 1.83 -9.81
C LEU A 169 5.11 2.00 -9.14
N THR A 170 5.11 2.30 -7.84
CA THR A 170 3.87 2.49 -7.08
C THR A 170 3.96 3.73 -6.23
N LYS A 171 2.87 4.49 -6.11
CA LYS A 171 2.81 5.66 -5.25
C LYS A 171 1.41 5.80 -4.66
N GLN A 172 1.35 5.95 -3.34
CA GLN A 172 0.14 6.42 -2.67
C GLN A 172 0.13 7.94 -2.78
N ILE A 173 -0.89 8.51 -3.42
CA ILE A 173 -1.01 9.96 -3.62
C ILE A 173 -1.75 10.59 -2.44
N ASP A 174 -2.85 9.96 -2.01
CA ASP A 174 -3.64 10.33 -0.84
C ASP A 174 -4.35 9.08 -0.25
N GLU A 175 -5.27 9.24 0.71
CA GLU A 175 -5.98 8.11 1.35
C GLU A 175 -6.83 7.26 0.37
N LYS A 176 -7.22 7.82 -0.77
CA LYS A 176 -8.13 7.23 -1.75
C LYS A 176 -7.49 6.98 -3.11
N THR A 177 -6.39 7.66 -3.41
CA THR A 177 -5.78 7.71 -4.73
C THR A 177 -4.40 7.06 -4.74
N SER A 178 -4.17 6.17 -5.70
CA SER A 178 -2.89 5.50 -5.90
C SER A 178 -2.51 5.41 -7.37
N PHE A 179 -1.21 5.40 -7.64
CA PHE A 179 -0.65 5.19 -8.97
C PHE A 179 0.10 3.87 -9.00
N PHE A 180 -0.07 3.14 -10.11
CA PHE A 180 0.64 1.90 -10.40
C PHE A 180 1.15 1.91 -11.84
N ALA A 181 2.41 1.53 -12.04
CA ALA A 181 2.94 1.22 -13.35
C ALA A 181 3.83 -0.02 -13.30
N GLU A 182 3.75 -0.83 -14.34
CA GLU A 182 4.55 -2.03 -14.58
C GLU A 182 5.16 -1.94 -15.97
N MET A 183 6.48 -2.05 -16.01
CA MET A 183 7.24 -2.23 -17.24
C MET A 183 7.76 -3.66 -17.28
N ARG A 184 7.57 -4.35 -18.40
CA ARG A 184 8.06 -5.71 -18.66
C ARG A 184 8.96 -5.72 -19.89
N THR A 185 9.99 -6.54 -19.84
CA THR A 185 10.76 -6.99 -21.02
C THR A 185 10.80 -8.51 -21.05
N GLY A 186 10.79 -9.11 -22.25
CA GLY A 186 10.85 -10.57 -22.48
C GLY A 186 9.48 -11.26 -22.60
N GLY A 187 9.34 -12.11 -23.63
CA GLY A 187 8.16 -12.91 -23.96
C GLY A 187 8.19 -14.35 -23.43
N ASP A 188 7.10 -15.10 -23.66
CA ASP A 188 6.90 -16.51 -23.25
C ASP A 188 6.98 -17.51 -24.43
N ASN A 189 7.36 -17.06 -25.64
CA ASN A 189 7.24 -17.89 -26.85
C ASN A 189 8.39 -18.88 -27.03
N GLY A 190 8.03 -20.17 -27.13
CA GLY A 190 8.94 -21.31 -27.08
C GLY A 190 9.58 -21.76 -28.39
N ASN A 191 9.29 -21.15 -29.54
CA ASN A 191 9.73 -21.71 -30.84
C ASN A 191 10.46 -20.75 -31.80
N ASP A 192 10.60 -19.47 -31.47
CA ASP A 192 11.54 -18.58 -32.15
C ASP A 192 12.10 -17.63 -31.07
N THR A 193 13.35 -17.86 -30.66
CA THR A 193 14.10 -16.95 -29.76
C THR A 193 13.34 -16.47 -28.52
N GLY A 194 12.82 -17.39 -27.70
CA GLY A 194 12.42 -17.14 -26.31
C GLY A 194 13.65 -16.82 -25.43
N ARG A 195 14.37 -15.75 -25.76
CA ARG A 195 15.68 -15.38 -25.22
C ARG A 195 15.89 -13.87 -25.31
N GLY A 196 15.22 -13.09 -24.47
CA GLY A 196 15.64 -11.70 -24.19
C GLY A 196 15.76 -10.70 -25.35
N ASP A 197 15.48 -11.08 -26.59
CA ASP A 197 15.69 -10.32 -27.83
C ASP A 197 14.37 -10.01 -28.56
N GLU A 198 13.29 -9.81 -27.79
CA GLU A 198 12.08 -9.20 -28.34
C GLU A 198 12.08 -7.69 -28.09
N ASN A 199 12.05 -6.96 -29.20
CA ASN A 199 11.83 -5.52 -29.34
C ASN A 199 11.09 -4.83 -28.18
N GLY A 200 11.85 -4.04 -27.41
CA GLY A 200 11.31 -2.93 -26.64
C GLY A 200 10.80 -3.25 -25.23
N ALA A 201 11.03 -2.31 -24.31
CA ALA A 201 10.40 -2.34 -23.00
C ALA A 201 8.96 -1.83 -23.12
N LEU A 202 8.00 -2.63 -22.65
CA LEU A 202 6.58 -2.31 -22.74
C LEU A 202 6.01 -1.99 -21.37
N TRP A 203 5.23 -0.92 -21.29
CA TRP A 203 4.36 -0.65 -20.13
C TRP A 203 3.13 -1.55 -20.24
N THR A 204 3.15 -2.66 -19.52
CA THR A 204 2.07 -3.65 -19.52
C THR A 204 0.86 -3.17 -18.72
N ARG A 205 1.10 -2.35 -17.69
CA ARG A 205 0.08 -1.74 -16.84
C ARG A 205 0.53 -0.34 -16.45
N MET A 206 -0.37 0.63 -16.53
CA MET A 206 -0.11 2.00 -16.08
C MET A 206 -1.44 2.68 -15.79
N TYR A 207 -1.81 2.81 -14.52
CA TYR A 207 -3.11 3.33 -14.15
C TYR A 207 -3.09 4.08 -12.82
N VAL A 208 -4.14 4.89 -12.63
CA VAL A 208 -4.47 5.53 -11.36
C VAL A 208 -5.78 4.93 -10.86
N ASP A 209 -5.79 4.52 -9.60
CA ASP A 209 -6.99 4.15 -8.86
C ASP A 209 -7.38 5.29 -7.93
N THR A 210 -8.66 5.62 -7.86
CA THR A 210 -9.21 6.57 -6.89
C THR A 210 -10.62 6.18 -6.45
N GLU A 211 -11.00 6.50 -5.21
CA GLU A 211 -12.37 6.35 -4.73
C GLU A 211 -13.16 7.65 -4.89
N LEU A 212 -14.11 7.63 -5.82
CA LEU A 212 -15.05 8.73 -6.07
C LEU A 212 -16.14 8.78 -4.98
N PRO A 213 -16.93 9.87 -4.91
CA PRO A 213 -18.10 9.94 -4.04
C PRO A 213 -19.03 8.72 -4.20
N TRP A 214 -19.79 8.43 -3.14
CA TRP A 214 -20.68 7.27 -3.06
C TRP A 214 -19.98 5.91 -3.20
N ASN A 215 -18.72 5.83 -2.78
CA ASN A 215 -17.93 4.60 -2.71
C ASN A 215 -17.78 3.89 -4.07
N VAL A 216 -17.61 4.69 -5.13
CA VAL A 216 -17.31 4.16 -6.47
C VAL A 216 -15.80 4.08 -6.62
N ASN A 217 -15.27 2.87 -6.79
CA ASN A 217 -13.88 2.69 -7.18
C ASN A 217 -13.73 3.00 -8.67
N PHE A 218 -12.83 3.92 -8.99
CA PHE A 218 -12.57 4.36 -10.35
C PHE A 218 -11.10 4.12 -10.70
N ARG A 219 -10.87 3.46 -11.83
CA ARG A 219 -9.56 3.27 -12.43
C ARG A 219 -9.50 3.94 -13.79
N VAL A 220 -8.39 4.62 -14.07
CA VAL A 220 -8.11 5.17 -15.40
C VAL A 220 -6.69 4.82 -15.84
N GLY A 221 -6.54 4.41 -17.10
CA GLY A 221 -5.25 4.11 -17.72
C GLY A 221 -5.25 2.73 -18.38
N ARG A 222 -4.07 2.12 -18.44
CA ARG A 222 -3.81 0.80 -19.00
C ARG A 222 -3.86 -0.27 -17.91
N PHE A 223 -4.82 -1.18 -17.96
CA PHE A 223 -4.95 -2.25 -16.98
C PHE A 223 -5.45 -3.56 -17.60
N GLY A 224 -5.15 -4.66 -16.92
CA GLY A 224 -5.78 -5.96 -17.19
C GLY A 224 -7.13 -6.04 -16.49
N VAL A 225 -8.07 -6.68 -17.16
CA VAL A 225 -9.35 -7.15 -16.62
C VAL A 225 -9.27 -8.66 -16.64
N ASP A 226 -9.57 -9.28 -15.51
CA ASP A 226 -9.58 -10.73 -15.33
C ASP A 226 -10.81 -11.12 -14.50
N PHE A 227 -12.00 -11.03 -15.11
CA PHE A 227 -13.26 -11.37 -14.42
C PHE A 227 -13.33 -12.84 -14.01
N GLU A 228 -12.55 -13.67 -14.67
CA GLU A 228 -12.57 -15.12 -14.60
C GLU A 228 -11.69 -15.58 -13.44
N GLY A 229 -10.44 -15.13 -13.36
CA GLY A 229 -9.51 -15.40 -12.27
C GLY A 229 -10.02 -14.90 -10.91
N ASP A 230 -10.74 -13.77 -10.88
CA ASP A 230 -11.41 -13.27 -9.68
C ASP A 230 -12.56 -14.19 -9.20
N LYS A 231 -13.08 -15.07 -10.08
CA LYS A 231 -14.22 -15.97 -9.83
C LYS A 231 -13.87 -17.46 -9.89
N GLY A 232 -12.63 -17.80 -10.24
CA GLY A 232 -12.15 -19.18 -10.40
C GLY A 232 -12.82 -19.95 -11.54
N LEU A 233 -13.22 -19.28 -12.62
CA LEU A 233 -13.95 -19.86 -13.76
C LEU A 233 -13.00 -20.27 -14.91
N VAL A 234 -11.88 -20.91 -14.57
CA VAL A 234 -10.79 -21.25 -15.50
C VAL A 234 -11.10 -22.58 -16.21
N ASN A 235 -10.84 -22.68 -17.51
CA ASN A 235 -10.82 -23.97 -18.21
C ASN A 235 -9.47 -24.17 -18.92
N ASP A 236 -8.81 -25.31 -18.70
CA ASP A 236 -7.56 -25.72 -19.35
C ASP A 236 -6.57 -24.57 -19.61
N TYR A 237 -6.25 -23.79 -18.56
CA TYR A 237 -5.31 -22.65 -18.57
C TYR A 237 -5.72 -21.43 -19.40
N THR A 238 -6.98 -21.33 -19.84
CA THR A 238 -7.49 -20.19 -20.62
C THR A 238 -8.79 -19.64 -20.03
N ALA A 239 -8.89 -18.32 -20.01
CA ALA A 239 -10.13 -17.65 -19.62
C ALA A 239 -11.19 -17.83 -20.71
N LEU A 240 -12.37 -18.29 -20.30
CA LEU A 240 -13.52 -18.44 -21.19
C LEU A 240 -14.05 -17.08 -21.68
N PHE A 241 -13.90 -16.03 -20.86
CA PHE A 241 -14.24 -14.64 -21.17
C PHE A 241 -13.58 -13.70 -20.16
N GLY A 242 -13.46 -12.42 -20.48
CA GLY A 242 -13.15 -11.40 -19.48
C GLY A 242 -11.68 -11.32 -19.04
N ASP A 243 -10.77 -11.99 -19.74
CA ASP A 243 -9.32 -11.78 -19.65
C ASP A 243 -8.84 -10.96 -20.85
N PHE A 244 -8.56 -9.68 -20.61
CA PHE A 244 -8.05 -8.77 -21.64
C PHE A 244 -7.37 -7.56 -21.00
N ARG A 245 -6.51 -6.88 -21.76
CA ARG A 245 -6.00 -5.54 -21.39
C ARG A 245 -6.83 -4.48 -22.09
N THR A 246 -6.95 -3.31 -21.46
CA THR A 246 -7.56 -2.14 -22.10
C THR A 246 -6.93 -0.85 -21.62
N ASP A 247 -6.91 0.14 -22.50
CA ASP A 247 -6.64 1.54 -22.19
C ASP A 247 -7.97 2.26 -22.03
N GLY A 248 -8.36 2.61 -20.81
CA GLY A 248 -9.64 3.25 -20.59
C GLY A 248 -10.00 3.45 -19.13
N PHE A 249 -11.26 3.20 -18.84
CA PHE A 249 -11.90 3.49 -17.56
C PHE A 249 -12.55 2.23 -16.99
N ARG A 250 -12.44 2.05 -15.68
CA ARG A 250 -13.21 1.06 -14.94
C ARG A 250 -13.91 1.73 -13.76
N PHE A 251 -15.17 1.40 -13.58
CA PHE A 251 -15.98 1.79 -12.44
C PHE A 251 -16.42 0.52 -11.71
N ALA A 252 -16.17 0.42 -10.42
CA ALA A 252 -16.63 -0.69 -9.59
C ALA A 252 -17.35 -0.17 -8.35
N LYS A 253 -18.47 -0.81 -8.01
CA LYS A 253 -19.25 -0.47 -6.82
C LYS A 253 -19.95 -1.70 -6.25
N ASN A 254 -19.89 -1.80 -4.92
CA ASN A 254 -20.70 -2.73 -4.15
C ASN A 254 -22.00 -2.04 -3.72
N PHE A 255 -23.13 -2.69 -4.00
CA PHE A 255 -24.49 -2.27 -3.65
C PHE A 255 -25.06 -3.17 -2.53
N GLY A 256 -24.21 -3.66 -1.62
CA GLY A 256 -24.53 -4.66 -0.62
C GLY A 256 -24.48 -6.07 -1.20
N THR A 257 -25.60 -6.56 -1.72
CA THR A 257 -25.71 -7.91 -2.27
C THR A 257 -25.29 -8.00 -3.74
N VAL A 258 -25.06 -6.89 -4.42
CA VAL A 258 -24.65 -6.87 -5.83
C VAL A 258 -23.35 -6.12 -5.97
N ASP A 259 -22.36 -6.74 -6.59
CA ASP A 259 -21.15 -6.07 -7.08
C ASP A 259 -21.33 -5.75 -8.56
N GLY A 260 -21.08 -4.51 -8.95
CA GLY A 260 -21.11 -4.08 -10.34
C GLY A 260 -19.78 -3.51 -10.77
N THR A 261 -19.25 -4.00 -11.89
CA THR A 261 -18.06 -3.45 -12.56
C THR A 261 -18.39 -3.11 -14.00
N LEU A 262 -18.15 -1.87 -14.40
CA LEU A 262 -18.24 -1.39 -15.78
C LEU A 262 -16.84 -1.03 -16.27
N VAL A 263 -16.49 -1.47 -17.47
CA VAL A 263 -15.24 -1.12 -18.17
C VAL A 263 -15.59 -0.55 -19.53
N ALA A 264 -14.96 0.58 -19.86
CA ALA A 264 -15.05 1.20 -21.17
C ALA A 264 -13.66 1.67 -21.58
N GLY A 265 -13.14 1.16 -22.69
CA GLY A 265 -11.79 1.48 -23.13
C GLY A 265 -11.55 1.08 -24.57
N ARG A 266 -10.33 1.31 -25.04
CA ARG A 266 -9.88 0.84 -26.34
C ARG A 266 -8.91 -0.31 -26.15
N ASN A 267 -8.84 -1.16 -27.15
CA ASN A 267 -7.85 -2.22 -27.25
C ASN A 267 -7.14 -2.10 -28.59
N PHE A 268 -5.82 -2.22 -28.60
CA PHE A 268 -5.01 -2.20 -29.83
C PHE A 268 -4.62 -3.63 -30.20
N SER A 269 -4.55 -3.92 -31.50
CA SER A 269 -4.21 -5.25 -32.05
C SER A 269 -2.88 -5.81 -31.54
N ASP A 270 -1.96 -4.94 -31.13
CA ASP A 270 -0.59 -5.28 -30.74
C ASP A 270 -0.41 -5.38 -29.21
N ASP A 271 -1.48 -5.16 -28.43
CA ASP A 271 -1.45 -5.04 -26.95
C ASP A 271 -1.84 -6.36 -26.21
N ASN A 272 -1.62 -7.53 -26.82
CA ASN A 272 -1.98 -8.84 -26.26
C ASN A 272 -1.25 -9.14 -24.93
N VAL A 273 -1.93 -9.85 -24.02
CA VAL A 273 -1.40 -10.27 -22.70
C VAL A 273 -1.49 -11.78 -22.56
N ASP A 274 -0.94 -12.53 -23.50
CA ASP A 274 -0.96 -14.00 -23.43
C ASP A 274 -2.30 -14.65 -23.86
N VAL A 275 -3.14 -13.96 -24.66
CA VAL A 275 -4.30 -14.62 -25.30
C VAL A 275 -3.87 -15.19 -26.65
N ASP A 276 -3.71 -16.51 -26.69
CA ASP A 276 -3.28 -17.33 -27.85
C ASP A 276 -4.32 -17.35 -29.00
N TRP A 277 -5.44 -16.63 -28.84
CA TRP A 277 -6.52 -16.55 -29.83
C TRP A 277 -6.93 -15.10 -30.07
N PRO A 278 -6.70 -14.54 -31.26
CA PRO A 278 -7.15 -13.20 -31.58
C PRO A 278 -8.66 -13.26 -31.78
N VAL A 279 -9.44 -12.98 -30.74
CA VAL A 279 -10.89 -12.76 -30.91
C VAL A 279 -11.12 -11.51 -31.78
N PHE A 280 -10.18 -10.55 -31.77
CA PHE A 280 -10.22 -9.36 -32.61
C PHE A 280 -8.81 -9.01 -33.12
N SER A 281 -8.61 -9.04 -34.44
CA SER A 281 -7.34 -8.68 -35.10
C SER A 281 -7.17 -7.16 -35.32
N GLU A 282 -8.15 -6.36 -34.91
CA GLU A 282 -8.21 -4.92 -35.16
C GLU A 282 -8.38 -4.13 -33.87
N SER A 283 -7.96 -2.86 -33.92
CA SER A 283 -8.19 -1.91 -32.82
C SER A 283 -9.69 -1.67 -32.65
N HIS A 284 -10.20 -1.88 -31.44
CA HIS A 284 -11.63 -1.79 -31.18
C HIS A 284 -11.91 -1.09 -29.84
N MET A 285 -13.12 -0.56 -29.73
CA MET A 285 -13.66 -0.13 -28.44
C MET A 285 -14.21 -1.34 -27.70
N LEU A 286 -13.85 -1.46 -26.43
CA LEU A 286 -14.31 -2.49 -25.53
C LEU A 286 -15.24 -1.86 -24.49
N TYR A 287 -16.40 -2.47 -24.34
CA TYR A 287 -17.36 -2.17 -23.29
C TYR A 287 -17.71 -3.49 -22.60
N ALA A 288 -17.47 -3.57 -21.30
CA ALA A 288 -17.73 -4.76 -20.52
C ALA A 288 -18.47 -4.41 -19.23
N LEU A 289 -19.50 -5.19 -18.92
CA LEU A 289 -20.29 -5.07 -17.71
C LEU A 289 -20.28 -6.41 -16.98
N ASP A 290 -19.79 -6.40 -15.75
CA ASP A 290 -19.87 -7.53 -14.84
C ASP A 290 -20.82 -7.18 -13.68
N LEU A 291 -21.84 -8.01 -13.49
CA LEU A 291 -22.79 -7.91 -12.38
C LEU A 291 -22.75 -9.23 -11.62
N ASN A 292 -22.30 -9.18 -10.37
CA ASN A 292 -22.24 -10.35 -9.50
C ASN A 292 -23.23 -10.18 -8.35
N TRP A 293 -24.27 -11.02 -8.32
CA TRP A 293 -25.24 -11.04 -7.24
C TRP A 293 -24.88 -12.13 -6.23
N LYS A 294 -24.74 -11.71 -4.97
CA LYS A 294 -24.49 -12.52 -3.78
C LYS A 294 -25.77 -12.54 -2.93
N PRO A 295 -26.73 -13.42 -3.25
CA PRO A 295 -27.97 -13.53 -2.50
C PRO A 295 -27.72 -13.88 -1.03
N SER A 296 -28.53 -13.32 -0.13
CA SER A 296 -28.49 -13.69 1.28
C SER A 296 -28.98 -15.14 1.49
N GLU A 297 -28.58 -15.79 2.56
CA GLU A 297 -29.06 -17.13 2.94
C GLU A 297 -30.60 -17.24 2.97
N LYS A 298 -31.30 -16.15 3.33
CA LYS A 298 -32.78 -16.06 3.32
C LYS A 298 -33.43 -16.17 1.93
N PHE A 299 -32.66 -16.05 0.85
CA PHE A 299 -33.17 -16.22 -0.51
C PHE A 299 -33.33 -17.70 -0.88
N PHE A 300 -32.55 -18.59 -0.25
CA PHE A 300 -32.56 -20.03 -0.51
C PHE A 300 -33.40 -20.84 0.50
N ALA A 301 -33.95 -20.17 1.51
CA ALA A 301 -34.85 -20.75 2.52
C ALA A 301 -36.32 -20.62 2.08
#